data_AF-A0A328DUP4-F1
#
_entry.id   AF-A0A328DUP4-F1
#
_cell.length_a   1.000
_cell.length_b   1.000
_cell.length_c   1.000
_cell.angle_alpha   90.00
_cell.angle_beta   90.00
_cell.angle_gamma   90.00
#
_symmetry.space_group_name_H-M   'P 1'
#
loop_
_entity.id
_entity.type
_entity.pdbx_description
1 polymer ?
#
loop_
_entity_poly.entity_id
_entity_poly.type
_entity_poly.pdbx_seq_one_letter_code
_entity_poly.pdbx_strand_id
1 'polypeptide(L)'
;MASLLSSSSSLRHFPPKPPLAPPCSAGALFLNLPRQSRTRFKCSASQSGFFGKLGRLIKEKAKSDVDKLFSGFTKTRNKMAVIDELLLYWNLSDTDRVLDELEEALLVSDFGPKVTINIVESLRDDIYAGKLKTGSEIKDALKKGILELLAKAPKTELQLGFRKPAVIMIVGVNGGGKTTSLGKLANRLKNEGAKILLAAGDTFRAAASDQLEIWAERTGCDIVVAESEKAKASSVLSQAVKRGKEEGVDVVLCDTSGRLHTNYNLMEELVACKKTISKIVPGAPNVS
;
A
#
# COMPACT_ATOMS: atom_id res chain seq x y z
N MET A 1 -49.12 30.98 -15.65
CA MET A 1 -49.38 32.09 -16.60
C MET A 1 -48.06 32.77 -16.89
N ALA A 2 -47.63 32.71 -18.15
CA ALA A 2 -46.25 32.96 -18.58
C ALA A 2 -46.00 34.41 -19.03
N SER A 3 -44.80 34.90 -18.77
CA SER A 3 -44.27 36.22 -19.14
C SER A 3 -43.07 36.07 -20.09
N LEU A 4 -43.34 36.35 -21.38
CA LEU A 4 -42.59 37.13 -22.38
C LEU A 4 -41.05 37.32 -22.32
N LEU A 5 -40.45 37.15 -23.53
CA LEU A 5 -39.28 37.83 -24.14
C LEU A 5 -37.87 37.39 -23.65
N SER A 6 -36.78 37.30 -24.42
CA SER A 6 -36.44 37.60 -25.82
C SER A 6 -35.00 37.09 -26.10
N SER A 7 -34.73 36.75 -27.36
CA SER A 7 -33.48 36.92 -28.12
C SER A 7 -32.17 36.15 -27.81
N SER A 8 -31.66 35.60 -28.93
CA SER A 8 -30.27 35.63 -29.44
C SER A 8 -29.42 34.35 -29.30
N SER A 9 -29.24 33.74 -30.47
CA SER A 9 -28.31 32.69 -30.85
C SER A 9 -26.89 33.23 -30.98
N SER A 10 -25.92 32.57 -30.34
CA SER A 10 -24.50 32.81 -30.54
C SER A 10 -23.78 31.48 -30.81
N LEU A 11 -23.38 31.31 -32.07
CA LEU A 11 -22.54 30.24 -32.58
C LEU A 11 -21.11 30.42 -32.06
N ARG A 12 -20.60 29.42 -31.35
CA ARG A 12 -19.19 29.38 -30.89
C ARG A 12 -18.29 28.88 -32.02
N HIS A 13 -17.48 29.79 -32.55
CA HIS A 13 -16.36 29.55 -33.46
C HIS A 13 -15.18 28.90 -32.72
N PHE A 14 -14.63 27.82 -33.28
CA PHE A 14 -13.34 27.25 -32.88
C PHE A 14 -12.19 27.95 -33.65
N PRO A 15 -11.02 28.18 -33.03
CA PRO A 15 -9.88 28.78 -33.73
C PRO A 15 -9.17 27.78 -34.68
N PRO A 16 -8.57 28.24 -35.78
CA PRO A 16 -7.92 27.38 -36.78
C PRO A 16 -6.52 26.89 -36.34
N LYS A 17 -6.11 25.72 -36.86
CA LYS A 17 -4.77 25.13 -36.69
C LYS A 17 -3.68 25.97 -37.41
N PRO A 18 -2.44 26.04 -36.87
CA PRO A 18 -1.33 26.70 -37.55
C PRO A 18 -0.77 25.87 -38.71
N PRO A 19 -0.14 26.50 -39.73
CA PRO A 19 0.31 25.83 -40.94
C PRO A 19 1.64 25.08 -40.76
N LEU A 20 1.80 24.00 -41.54
CA LEU A 20 2.99 23.17 -41.65
C LEU A 20 4.11 23.90 -42.41
N ALA A 21 5.33 23.88 -41.89
CA ALA A 21 6.52 24.42 -42.54
C ALA A 21 7.08 23.46 -43.62
N PRO A 22 7.62 23.95 -44.75
CA PRO A 22 8.19 23.12 -45.81
C PRO A 22 9.64 22.67 -45.51
N PRO A 23 10.17 21.64 -46.20
CA PRO A 23 11.50 21.10 -45.93
C PRO A 23 12.57 21.92 -46.67
N CYS A 24 13.59 22.39 -45.94
CA CYS A 24 14.75 23.02 -46.56
C CYS A 24 15.89 21.99 -46.67
N SER A 25 16.33 21.75 -47.90
CA SER A 25 17.44 20.87 -48.26
C SER A 25 18.65 21.69 -48.69
N ALA A 26 19.83 21.15 -48.37
CA ALA A 26 21.14 21.38 -48.98
C ALA A 26 21.68 22.81 -49.17
N GLY A 27 22.74 23.13 -48.43
CA GLY A 27 23.64 24.24 -48.71
C GLY A 27 24.98 24.03 -48.00
N ALA A 28 25.92 23.40 -48.70
CA ALA A 28 27.28 23.17 -48.24
C ALA A 28 28.05 24.50 -48.16
N LEU A 29 28.76 24.73 -47.05
CA LEU A 29 29.87 25.67 -47.01
C LEU A 29 30.98 25.09 -46.14
N PHE A 30 31.97 24.55 -46.84
CA PHE A 30 33.26 24.12 -46.34
C PHE A 30 34.07 25.35 -45.95
N LEU A 31 34.50 25.44 -44.69
CA LEU A 31 35.71 26.17 -44.30
C LEU A 31 36.50 25.32 -43.29
N ASN A 32 37.68 24.91 -43.73
CA ASN A 32 38.71 24.15 -43.01
C ASN A 32 39.37 24.99 -41.91
N LEU A 33 39.78 24.36 -40.79
CA LEU A 33 41.12 24.42 -40.15
C LEU A 33 41.11 23.69 -38.76
N PRO A 34 42.27 23.29 -38.17
CA PRO A 34 42.60 21.88 -38.01
C PRO A 34 42.64 21.30 -36.58
N ARG A 35 42.39 19.99 -36.52
CA ARG A 35 42.99 18.91 -35.68
C ARG A 35 43.54 19.24 -34.28
N GLN A 36 42.83 18.80 -33.24
CA GLN A 36 43.44 18.27 -32.01
C GLN A 36 42.72 17.00 -31.51
N SER A 37 43.47 16.20 -30.79
CA SER A 37 43.42 14.74 -30.60
C SER A 37 42.13 14.12 -30.05
N ARG A 38 41.64 13.06 -30.72
CA ARG A 38 40.69 12.10 -30.16
C ARG A 38 41.42 11.07 -29.28
N THR A 39 41.39 11.23 -27.97
CA THR A 39 41.51 10.09 -27.04
C THR A 39 40.14 9.44 -26.90
N ARG A 40 39.96 8.34 -27.61
CA ARG A 40 38.75 7.53 -27.60
C ARG A 40 38.77 6.63 -26.36
N PHE A 41 38.24 7.08 -25.23
CA PHE A 41 37.81 6.16 -24.18
C PHE A 41 36.55 5.42 -24.66
N LYS A 42 36.76 4.23 -25.26
CA LYS A 42 35.69 3.24 -25.44
C LYS A 42 35.49 2.55 -24.10
N CYS A 43 34.48 2.95 -23.34
CA CYS A 43 33.92 2.10 -22.29
C CYS A 43 33.00 1.09 -22.98
N SER A 44 33.47 -0.14 -23.18
CA SER A 44 32.60 -1.26 -23.57
C SER A 44 31.91 -1.79 -22.33
N ALA A 45 30.84 -1.13 -21.89
CA ALA A 45 29.90 -1.73 -20.96
C ALA A 45 28.95 -2.61 -21.77
N SER A 46 29.11 -3.93 -21.66
CA SER A 46 28.16 -4.90 -22.19
C SER A 46 26.81 -4.71 -21.49
N GLN A 47 25.83 -4.13 -22.18
CA GLN A 47 24.46 -3.97 -21.68
C GLN A 47 23.77 -5.32 -21.40
N SER A 48 24.32 -6.45 -21.84
CA SER A 48 23.77 -7.79 -21.64
C SER A 48 23.94 -8.35 -20.21
N GLY A 49 24.86 -7.81 -19.39
CA GLY A 49 25.11 -8.32 -18.04
C GLY A 49 24.25 -7.68 -16.95
N PHE A 50 23.99 -6.38 -17.05
CA PHE A 50 23.29 -5.61 -16.02
C PHE A 50 21.80 -5.91 -15.96
N PHE A 51 21.11 -5.93 -17.11
CA PHE A 51 19.68 -6.23 -17.16
C PHE A 51 19.37 -7.69 -16.80
N GLY A 52 20.25 -8.64 -17.15
CA GLY A 52 20.14 -10.04 -16.73
C GLY A 52 20.35 -10.21 -15.22
N LYS A 53 21.29 -9.47 -14.63
CA LYS A 53 21.55 -9.47 -13.18
C LYS A 53 20.41 -8.80 -12.40
N LEU A 54 19.88 -7.69 -12.91
CA LEU A 54 18.73 -6.98 -12.34
C LEU A 54 17.45 -7.82 -12.40
N GLY A 55 17.19 -8.48 -13.54
CA GLY A 55 16.06 -9.39 -13.67
C GLY A 55 16.15 -10.60 -12.74
N ARG A 56 17.36 -11.15 -12.54
CA ARG A 56 17.59 -12.23 -11.57
C ARG A 56 17.36 -11.76 -10.14
N LEU A 57 17.86 -10.59 -9.77
CA LEU A 57 17.64 -9.99 -8.44
C LEU A 57 16.16 -9.69 -8.16
N ILE A 58 15.43 -9.16 -9.14
CA ILE A 58 13.98 -8.92 -9.01
C ILE A 58 13.24 -10.24 -8.83
N LYS A 59 13.59 -11.27 -9.61
CA LYS A 59 12.98 -12.61 -9.51
C LYS A 59 13.31 -13.30 -8.18
N GLU A 60 14.56 -13.21 -7.72
CA GLU A 60 15.00 -13.76 -6.43
C GLU A 60 14.35 -13.04 -5.25
N LYS A 61 14.24 -11.70 -5.31
CA LYS A 61 13.56 -10.91 -4.28
C LYS A 61 12.06 -11.21 -4.24
N ALA A 62 11.40 -11.27 -5.41
CA ALA A 62 10.00 -11.65 -5.52
C ALA A 62 9.76 -13.07 -4.99
N LYS A 63 10.65 -14.02 -5.33
CA LYS A 63 10.57 -15.39 -4.80
C LYS A 63 10.75 -15.41 -3.28
N SER A 64 11.74 -14.69 -2.75
CA SER A 64 11.97 -14.59 -1.30
C SER A 64 10.78 -13.98 -0.57
N ASP A 65 10.14 -12.96 -1.13
CA ASP A 65 8.97 -12.31 -0.53
C ASP A 65 7.74 -13.24 -0.56
N VAL A 66 7.57 -14.01 -1.64
CA VAL A 66 6.56 -15.07 -1.70
C VAL A 66 6.84 -16.16 -0.66
N ASP A 67 8.09 -16.61 -0.53
CA ASP A 67 8.47 -17.63 0.46
C ASP A 67 8.26 -17.16 1.91
N LYS A 68 8.48 -15.86 2.20
CA LYS A 68 8.15 -15.25 3.50
C LYS A 68 6.64 -15.27 3.78
N LEU A 69 5.81 -15.01 2.77
CA LEU A 69 4.36 -15.13 2.91
C LEU A 69 3.96 -16.59 3.21
N PHE A 70 4.45 -17.55 2.42
CA PHE A 70 4.15 -18.97 2.63
C PHE A 70 4.59 -19.48 4.01
N SER A 71 5.80 -19.10 4.44
CA SER A 71 6.31 -19.50 5.76
C SER A 71 5.46 -18.90 6.90
N GLY A 72 5.04 -17.63 6.78
CA GLY A 72 4.15 -16.98 7.75
C GLY A 72 2.78 -17.66 7.91
N PHE A 73 2.23 -18.21 6.82
CA PHE A 73 0.93 -18.90 6.82
C PHE A 73 1.02 -20.43 6.93
N THR A 74 2.19 -21.00 7.25
CA THR A 74 2.38 -22.47 7.30
C THR A 74 1.37 -23.17 8.20
N LYS A 75 1.12 -22.63 9.40
CA LYS A 75 0.16 -23.21 10.36
C LYS A 75 -1.26 -23.22 9.79
N THR A 76 -1.71 -22.11 9.21
CA THR A 76 -3.02 -21.99 8.57
C THR A 76 -3.15 -22.94 7.39
N ARG A 77 -2.12 -23.03 6.53
CA ARG A 77 -2.10 -23.96 5.40
C ARG A 77 -2.22 -25.43 5.86
N ASN A 78 -1.55 -25.80 6.95
CA ASN A 78 -1.63 -27.15 7.49
C ASN A 78 -3.03 -27.47 8.05
N LYS A 79 -3.68 -26.51 8.73
CA LYS A 79 -5.09 -26.66 9.16
C LYS A 79 -6.03 -26.87 7.96
N MET A 80 -5.80 -26.12 6.89
CA MET A 80 -6.61 -26.17 5.67
C MET A 80 -6.32 -27.38 4.77
N ALA A 81 -5.26 -28.15 5.04
CA ALA A 81 -4.90 -29.32 4.23
C ALA A 81 -5.95 -30.44 4.32
N VAL A 82 -6.73 -30.48 5.41
CA VAL A 82 -7.87 -31.40 5.58
C VAL A 82 -8.85 -31.30 4.42
N ILE A 83 -9.02 -30.11 3.84
CA ILE A 83 -9.91 -29.87 2.68
C ILE A 83 -9.49 -30.73 1.48
N ASP A 84 -8.20 -30.95 1.28
CA ASP A 84 -7.72 -31.77 0.16
C ASP A 84 -8.12 -33.23 0.34
N GLU A 85 -8.10 -33.74 1.57
CA GLU A 85 -8.54 -35.09 1.89
C GLU A 85 -10.06 -35.25 1.73
N LEU A 86 -10.84 -34.26 2.18
CA LEU A 86 -12.30 -34.24 2.04
C LEU A 86 -12.75 -34.26 0.58
N LEU A 87 -12.06 -33.50 -0.28
CA LEU A 87 -12.42 -33.36 -1.69
C LEU A 87 -11.94 -34.52 -2.57
N LEU A 88 -11.01 -35.38 -2.10
CA LEU A 88 -10.55 -36.54 -2.87
C LEU A 88 -11.65 -37.58 -3.11
N TYR A 89 -12.53 -37.79 -2.13
CA TYR A 89 -13.61 -38.77 -2.18
C TYR A 89 -14.99 -38.14 -2.42
N TRP A 90 -15.03 -36.85 -2.74
CA TRP A 90 -16.28 -36.16 -2.97
C TRP A 90 -17.04 -36.75 -4.17
N ASN A 91 -18.34 -36.92 -3.99
CA ASN A 91 -19.31 -37.19 -5.04
C ASN A 91 -20.59 -36.40 -4.74
N LEU A 92 -21.51 -36.36 -5.71
CA LEU A 92 -22.72 -35.53 -5.59
C LEU A 92 -23.58 -35.87 -4.36
N SER A 93 -23.70 -37.14 -3.99
CA SER A 93 -24.48 -37.56 -2.81
C SER A 93 -23.84 -37.17 -1.48
N ASP A 94 -22.52 -36.96 -1.44
CA ASP A 94 -21.77 -36.56 -0.26
C ASP A 94 -21.65 -35.02 -0.12
N THR A 95 -22.26 -34.25 -1.03
CA THR A 95 -22.08 -32.79 -1.10
C THR A 95 -22.33 -32.10 0.23
N ASP A 96 -23.50 -32.33 0.85
CA ASP A 96 -23.86 -31.59 2.06
C ASP A 96 -22.89 -31.91 3.22
N ARG A 97 -22.55 -33.19 3.41
CA ARG A 97 -21.58 -33.62 4.42
C ARG A 97 -20.20 -33.00 4.21
N VAL A 98 -19.69 -33.02 2.97
CA VAL A 98 -18.36 -32.46 2.65
C VAL A 98 -18.34 -30.95 2.83
N LEU A 99 -19.43 -30.27 2.49
CA LEU A 99 -19.55 -28.82 2.69
C LEU A 99 -19.67 -28.43 4.16
N ASP A 100 -20.31 -29.24 5.00
CA ASP A 100 -20.37 -29.01 6.45
C ASP A 100 -18.97 -29.18 7.09
N GLU A 101 -18.21 -30.20 6.68
CA GLU A 101 -16.82 -30.39 7.14
C GLU A 101 -15.88 -29.27 6.64
N LEU A 102 -16.12 -28.76 5.42
CA LEU A 102 -15.42 -27.60 4.88
C LEU A 102 -15.74 -26.32 5.68
N GLU A 103 -17.01 -26.11 6.06
CA GLU A 103 -17.44 -25.00 6.91
C GLU A 103 -16.68 -25.02 8.25
N GLU A 104 -16.64 -26.17 8.92
CA GLU A 104 -15.90 -26.33 10.18
C GLU A 104 -14.40 -26.00 10.00
N ALA A 105 -13.77 -26.52 8.95
CA ALA A 105 -12.36 -26.25 8.66
C ALA A 105 -12.05 -24.77 8.43
N LEU A 106 -12.96 -24.04 7.78
CA LEU A 106 -12.87 -22.60 7.58
C LEU A 106 -13.00 -21.85 8.92
N LEU A 107 -13.97 -22.21 9.76
CA LEU A 107 -14.15 -21.60 11.08
C LEU A 107 -12.95 -21.82 12.01
N VAL A 108 -12.39 -23.04 12.05
CA VAL A 108 -11.17 -23.38 12.81
C VAL A 108 -9.92 -22.62 12.32
N SER A 109 -9.97 -22.10 11.11
CA SER A 109 -8.93 -21.29 10.47
C SER A 109 -9.18 -19.77 10.59
N ASP A 110 -10.06 -19.36 11.52
CA ASP A 110 -10.42 -17.96 11.81
C ASP A 110 -11.14 -17.22 10.67
N PHE A 111 -11.82 -17.94 9.77
CA PHE A 111 -12.76 -17.31 8.84
C PHE A 111 -14.03 -16.91 9.60
N GLY A 112 -14.47 -15.66 9.44
CA GLY A 112 -15.66 -15.17 10.11
C GLY A 112 -16.93 -15.89 9.63
N PRO A 113 -17.93 -16.17 10.50
CA PRO A 113 -19.10 -16.98 10.15
C PRO A 113 -19.84 -16.52 8.89
N LYS A 114 -20.03 -15.20 8.74
CA LYS A 114 -20.67 -14.61 7.55
C LYS A 114 -19.91 -14.91 6.26
N VAL A 115 -18.58 -14.88 6.31
CA VAL A 115 -17.74 -15.16 5.12
C VAL A 115 -17.81 -16.64 4.79
N THR A 116 -17.70 -17.50 5.80
CA THR A 116 -17.78 -18.95 5.63
C THR A 116 -19.09 -19.38 5.00
N ILE A 117 -20.23 -18.95 5.55
CA ILE A 117 -21.56 -19.27 5.00
C ILE A 117 -21.68 -18.84 3.53
N ASN A 118 -21.26 -17.60 3.21
CA ASN A 118 -21.33 -17.11 1.84
C ASN A 118 -20.50 -17.94 0.85
N ILE A 119 -19.31 -18.41 1.27
CA ILE A 119 -18.44 -19.25 0.44
C ILE A 119 -19.08 -20.64 0.24
N VAL A 120 -19.52 -21.26 1.34
CA VAL A 120 -20.06 -22.62 1.33
C VAL A 120 -21.35 -22.71 0.53
N GLU A 121 -22.28 -21.77 0.71
CA GLU A 121 -23.53 -21.74 -0.05
C GLU A 121 -23.29 -21.47 -1.54
N SER A 122 -22.33 -20.59 -1.88
CA SER A 122 -21.95 -20.38 -3.28
C SER A 122 -21.39 -21.65 -3.93
N LEU A 123 -20.62 -22.45 -3.19
CA LEU A 123 -20.13 -23.75 -3.68
C LEU A 123 -21.27 -24.75 -3.82
N ARG A 124 -22.19 -24.80 -2.83
CA ARG A 124 -23.39 -25.65 -2.84
C ARG A 124 -24.23 -25.39 -4.10
N ASP A 125 -24.53 -24.14 -4.38
CA ASP A 125 -25.30 -23.73 -5.55
C ASP A 125 -24.61 -24.11 -6.86
N ASP A 126 -23.30 -23.89 -6.97
CA ASP A 126 -22.54 -24.18 -8.19
C ASP A 126 -22.37 -25.70 -8.43
N ILE A 127 -22.30 -26.50 -7.37
CA ILE A 127 -22.33 -27.97 -7.44
C ILE A 127 -23.69 -28.45 -7.93
N TYR A 128 -24.79 -28.04 -7.29
CA TYR A 128 -26.14 -28.49 -7.66
C TYR A 128 -26.59 -27.97 -9.03
N ALA A 129 -26.08 -26.81 -9.47
CA ALA A 129 -26.25 -26.31 -10.83
C ALA A 129 -25.40 -27.06 -11.88
N GLY A 130 -24.56 -28.01 -11.47
CA GLY A 130 -23.71 -28.81 -12.36
C GLY A 130 -22.53 -28.04 -12.96
N LYS A 131 -22.16 -26.89 -12.38
CA LYS A 131 -21.00 -26.09 -12.81
C LYS A 131 -19.69 -26.65 -12.26
N LEU A 132 -19.73 -27.26 -11.08
CA LEU A 132 -18.59 -27.92 -10.44
C LEU A 132 -18.86 -29.42 -10.40
N LYS A 133 -17.97 -30.21 -11.00
CA LYS A 133 -18.14 -31.64 -11.25
C LYS A 133 -17.05 -32.49 -10.61
N THR A 134 -15.97 -31.87 -10.11
CA THR A 134 -14.83 -32.58 -9.52
C THR A 134 -14.35 -31.88 -8.25
N GLY A 135 -13.73 -32.63 -7.33
CA GLY A 135 -13.12 -32.07 -6.12
C GLY A 135 -12.07 -30.99 -6.42
N SER A 136 -11.31 -31.12 -7.51
CA SER A 136 -10.37 -30.09 -7.96
C SER A 136 -11.06 -28.79 -8.37
N GLU A 137 -12.19 -28.87 -9.08
CA GLU A 137 -12.97 -27.70 -9.47
C GLU A 137 -13.56 -27.00 -8.24
N ILE A 138 -14.05 -27.76 -7.27
CA ILE A 138 -14.54 -27.22 -5.98
C ILE A 138 -13.43 -26.48 -5.24
N LYS A 139 -12.23 -27.07 -5.17
CA LYS A 139 -11.05 -26.44 -4.55
C LYS A 139 -10.66 -25.13 -5.23
N ASP A 140 -10.66 -25.09 -6.55
CA ASP A 140 -10.32 -23.88 -7.29
C ASP A 140 -11.43 -22.81 -7.19
N ALA A 141 -12.70 -23.22 -7.15
CA ALA A 141 -13.82 -22.33 -6.87
C ALA A 141 -13.73 -21.71 -5.46
N LEU A 142 -13.38 -22.50 -4.45
CA LEU A 142 -13.10 -22.01 -3.08
C LEU A 142 -12.01 -20.93 -3.08
N LYS A 143 -10.88 -21.21 -3.73
CA LYS A 143 -9.76 -20.25 -3.83
C LYS A 143 -10.19 -18.97 -4.54
N LYS A 144 -10.99 -19.09 -5.60
CA LYS A 144 -11.55 -17.95 -6.33
C LYS A 144 -12.50 -17.12 -5.44
N GLY A 145 -13.41 -17.76 -4.71
CA GLY A 145 -14.33 -17.08 -3.79
C GLY A 145 -13.60 -16.28 -2.71
N ILE A 146 -12.56 -16.87 -2.11
CA ILE A 146 -11.70 -16.16 -1.14
C ILE A 146 -10.98 -14.98 -1.80
N LEU A 147 -10.44 -15.16 -3.01
CA LEU A 147 -9.73 -14.10 -3.74
C LEU A 147 -10.66 -12.92 -4.08
N GLU A 148 -11.88 -13.18 -4.50
CA GLU A 148 -12.86 -12.14 -4.82
C GLU A 148 -13.26 -11.33 -3.58
N LEU A 149 -13.35 -11.95 -2.41
CA LEU A 149 -13.57 -11.26 -1.16
C LEU A 149 -12.40 -10.33 -0.80
N LEU A 150 -11.17 -10.79 -1.00
CA LEU A 150 -9.97 -9.97 -0.79
C LEU A 150 -9.87 -8.83 -1.82
N ALA A 151 -10.25 -9.07 -3.08
CA ALA A 151 -10.19 -8.08 -4.15
C ALA A 151 -11.21 -6.94 -3.99
N LYS A 152 -12.30 -7.16 -3.22
CA LYS A 152 -13.26 -6.12 -2.84
C LYS A 152 -12.71 -5.14 -1.80
N ALA A 153 -11.58 -5.45 -1.17
CA ALA A 153 -10.93 -4.53 -0.24
C ALA A 153 -10.43 -3.26 -0.98
N PRO A 154 -10.35 -2.11 -0.30
CA PRO A 154 -9.77 -0.90 -0.88
C PRO A 154 -8.34 -1.14 -1.37
N LYS A 155 -7.86 -0.26 -2.26
CA LYS A 155 -6.53 -0.31 -2.86
C LYS A 155 -5.46 -0.63 -1.78
N THR A 156 -4.70 -1.67 -2.02
CA THR A 156 -3.67 -2.18 -1.10
C THR A 156 -2.39 -1.32 -1.11
N GLU A 157 -2.20 -0.50 -2.14
CA GLU A 157 -1.09 0.44 -2.24
C GLU A 157 -1.33 1.69 -1.38
N LEU A 158 -0.25 2.21 -0.78
CA LEU A 158 -0.29 3.47 -0.03
C LEU A 158 -0.68 4.63 -0.95
N GLN A 159 -1.83 5.23 -0.69
CA GLN A 159 -2.35 6.36 -1.46
C GLN A 159 -1.73 7.68 -0.97
N LEU A 160 -0.44 7.89 -1.24
CA LEU A 160 0.30 9.08 -0.78
C LEU A 160 -0.02 10.34 -1.61
N GLY A 161 -0.53 10.17 -2.83
CA GLY A 161 -0.74 11.29 -3.76
C GLY A 161 0.57 11.95 -4.20
N PHE A 162 0.48 13.15 -4.77
CA PHE A 162 1.64 13.90 -5.29
C PHE A 162 2.05 15.08 -4.41
N ARG A 163 1.20 15.50 -3.48
CA ARG A 163 1.46 16.64 -2.59
C ARG A 163 2.39 16.20 -1.46
N LYS A 164 3.44 16.99 -1.21
CA LYS A 164 4.42 16.73 -0.15
C LYS A 164 4.29 17.75 1.00
N PRO A 165 4.56 17.33 2.25
CA PRO A 165 4.79 15.95 2.65
C PRO A 165 3.49 15.14 2.64
N ALA A 166 3.56 13.85 2.25
CA ALA A 166 2.49 12.92 2.55
C ALA A 166 2.56 12.57 4.06
N VAL A 167 1.42 12.52 4.73
CA VAL A 167 1.37 12.24 6.18
C VAL A 167 0.66 10.92 6.42
N ILE A 168 1.35 9.98 7.07
CA ILE A 168 0.82 8.67 7.47
C ILE A 168 0.75 8.62 8.99
N MET A 169 -0.43 8.34 9.52
CA MET A 169 -0.61 8.04 10.94
C MET A 169 -0.71 6.54 11.13
N ILE A 170 0.02 5.99 12.10
CA ILE A 170 -0.13 4.57 12.48
C ILE A 170 -0.88 4.51 13.80
N VAL A 171 -2.07 3.92 13.77
CA VAL A 171 -2.98 3.81 14.92
C VAL A 171 -3.23 2.35 15.29
N GLY A 172 -3.68 2.11 16.52
CA GLY A 172 -3.98 0.76 17.01
C GLY A 172 -3.71 0.56 18.50
N VAL A 173 -4.13 -0.59 19.00
CA VAL A 173 -4.00 -0.95 20.42
C VAL A 173 -2.56 -1.32 20.81
N ASN A 174 -2.32 -1.44 22.12
CA ASN A 174 -1.05 -1.95 22.64
C ASN A 174 -0.80 -3.40 22.19
N GLY A 175 0.47 -3.75 22.00
CA GLY A 175 0.86 -5.10 21.55
C GLY A 175 0.71 -5.35 20.05
N GLY A 176 -0.03 -4.52 19.31
CA GLY A 176 -0.21 -4.66 17.85
C GLY A 176 1.01 -4.33 16.98
N GLY A 177 2.15 -3.98 17.59
CA GLY A 177 3.39 -3.72 16.87
C GLY A 177 3.42 -2.42 16.05
N LYS A 178 2.72 -1.36 16.48
CA LYS A 178 2.67 -0.04 15.81
C LYS A 178 4.04 0.55 15.52
N THR A 179 4.82 0.84 16.56
CA THR A 179 6.16 1.45 16.46
C THR A 179 7.10 0.59 15.62
N THR A 180 7.07 -0.74 15.80
CA THR A 180 7.85 -1.69 14.99
C THR A 180 7.44 -1.66 13.52
N SER A 181 6.14 -1.59 13.22
CA SER A 181 5.62 -1.53 11.86
C SER A 181 5.94 -0.18 11.21
N LEU A 182 5.93 0.90 11.99
CA LEU A 182 6.34 2.23 11.57
C LEU A 182 7.81 2.24 11.15
N GLY A 183 8.70 1.70 11.97
CA GLY A 183 10.13 1.59 11.65
C GLY A 183 10.40 0.71 10.43
N LYS A 184 9.68 -0.41 10.27
CA LYS A 184 9.75 -1.25 9.07
C LYS A 184 9.27 -0.49 7.81
N LEU A 185 8.20 0.29 7.92
CA LEU A 185 7.70 1.12 6.83
C LEU A 185 8.69 2.22 6.47
N ALA A 186 9.28 2.89 7.46
CA ALA A 186 10.34 3.88 7.27
C ALA A 186 11.52 3.27 6.50
N ASN A 187 12.01 2.10 6.94
CA ASN A 187 13.08 1.39 6.26
C ASN A 187 12.71 1.05 4.80
N ARG A 188 11.48 0.57 4.55
CA ARG A 188 11.01 0.27 3.19
C ARG A 188 11.04 1.51 2.30
N LEU A 189 10.40 2.59 2.74
CA LEU A 189 10.29 3.84 1.98
C LEU A 189 11.66 4.52 1.78
N LYS A 190 12.57 4.46 2.77
CA LYS A 190 13.96 4.93 2.63
C LYS A 190 14.71 4.16 1.55
N ASN A 191 14.54 2.84 1.50
CA ASN A 191 15.15 2.00 0.47
C ASN A 191 14.57 2.27 -0.94
N GLU A 192 13.37 2.85 -1.02
CA GLU A 192 12.76 3.36 -2.25
C GLU A 192 13.23 4.80 -2.58
N GLY A 193 14.08 5.41 -1.74
CA GLY A 193 14.70 6.73 -1.96
C GLY A 193 13.93 7.91 -1.37
N ALA A 194 12.85 7.66 -0.60
CA ALA A 194 12.06 8.75 0.00
C ALA A 194 12.79 9.43 1.17
N LYS A 195 12.69 10.76 1.26
CA LYS A 195 13.08 11.54 2.44
C LYS A 195 11.98 11.45 3.49
N ILE A 196 12.29 10.86 4.65
CA ILE A 196 11.32 10.55 5.70
C ILE A 196 11.63 11.34 6.97
N LEU A 197 10.59 11.86 7.59
CA LEU A 197 10.62 12.40 8.95
C LEU A 197 9.69 11.56 9.85
N LEU A 198 10.22 11.11 10.98
CA LEU A 198 9.46 10.35 11.99
C LEU A 198 8.90 11.31 13.05
N ALA A 199 7.71 11.02 13.56
CA ALA A 199 7.11 11.75 14.68
C ALA A 199 6.76 10.78 15.82
N ALA A 200 7.40 10.96 16.99
CA ALA A 200 7.18 10.14 18.18
C ALA A 200 5.91 10.59 18.93
N GLY A 201 4.75 10.30 18.35
CA GLY A 201 3.45 10.66 18.92
C GLY A 201 2.87 9.64 19.90
N ASP A 202 3.55 8.52 20.21
CA ASP A 202 3.18 7.66 21.36
C ASP A 202 3.70 8.30 22.66
N THR A 203 3.02 9.36 23.10
CA THR A 203 3.38 10.11 24.31
C THR A 203 2.94 9.40 25.59
N PHE A 204 2.19 8.31 25.49
CA PHE A 204 1.74 7.53 26.64
C PHE A 204 2.77 6.50 27.10
N ARG A 205 3.56 5.95 26.16
CA ARG A 205 4.56 4.91 26.45
C ARG A 205 5.96 5.46 26.21
N ALA A 206 6.68 5.82 27.29
CA ALA A 206 8.05 6.32 27.21
C ALA A 206 8.96 5.42 26.34
N ALA A 207 8.94 4.10 26.58
CA ALA A 207 9.72 3.13 25.82
C ALA A 207 9.38 3.05 24.31
N ALA A 208 8.21 3.56 23.88
CA ALA A 208 7.88 3.63 22.46
C ALA A 208 8.64 4.76 21.75
N SER A 209 8.87 5.90 22.42
CA SER A 209 9.73 6.97 21.89
C SER A 209 11.15 6.46 21.73
N ASP A 210 11.74 5.88 22.78
CA ASP A 210 13.10 5.32 22.74
C ASP A 210 13.24 4.27 21.63
N GLN A 211 12.24 3.39 21.49
CA GLN A 211 12.23 2.40 20.42
C GLN A 211 12.17 3.05 19.04
N LEU A 212 11.42 4.14 18.88
CA LEU A 212 11.33 4.85 17.61
C LEU A 212 12.60 5.61 17.28
N GLU A 213 13.32 6.15 18.27
CA GLU A 213 14.64 6.75 18.11
C GLU A 213 15.67 5.73 17.62
N ILE A 214 15.68 4.51 18.16
CA ILE A 214 16.51 3.40 17.66
C ILE A 214 16.18 3.09 16.19
N TRP A 215 14.89 3.12 15.80
CA TRP A 215 14.50 2.96 14.40
C TRP A 215 14.95 4.13 13.52
N ALA A 216 14.90 5.36 14.03
CA ALA A 216 15.36 6.56 13.34
C ALA A 216 16.86 6.45 13.03
N GLU A 217 17.67 6.10 14.04
CA GLU A 217 19.11 5.86 13.88
C GLU A 217 19.38 4.73 12.89
N ARG A 218 18.71 3.58 13.06
CA ARG A 218 18.89 2.40 12.19
C ARG A 218 18.56 2.67 10.72
N THR A 219 17.60 3.55 10.45
CA THR A 219 17.14 3.86 9.09
C THR A 219 17.71 5.15 8.52
N GLY A 220 18.47 5.92 9.33
CA GLY A 220 18.95 7.24 8.96
C GLY A 220 17.81 8.21 8.64
N CYS A 221 16.73 8.17 9.43
CA CYS A 221 15.62 9.13 9.36
C CYS A 221 15.77 10.19 10.46
N ASP A 222 15.38 11.42 10.15
CA ASP A 222 15.18 12.42 11.18
C ASP A 222 13.94 12.08 12.01
N ILE A 223 13.93 12.51 13.28
CA ILE A 223 12.81 12.30 14.20
C ILE A 223 12.46 13.58 14.95
N VAL A 224 11.18 13.78 15.21
CA VAL A 224 10.66 14.76 16.16
C VAL A 224 10.14 14.00 17.39
N VAL A 225 10.72 14.30 18.54
CA VAL A 225 10.38 13.73 19.84
C VAL A 225 9.64 14.75 20.70
N ALA A 226 8.93 14.27 21.72
CA ALA A 226 8.28 15.13 22.68
C ALA A 226 9.32 15.89 23.53
N GLU A 227 9.12 17.21 23.71
CA GLU A 227 9.99 18.04 24.56
C GLU A 227 9.82 17.75 26.07
N SER A 228 8.73 17.08 26.46
CA SER A 228 8.47 16.68 27.84
C SER A 228 7.62 15.41 27.92
N GLU A 229 7.72 14.66 29.01
CA GLU A 229 6.95 13.42 29.26
C GLU A 229 5.43 13.62 29.24
N LYS A 230 4.94 14.86 29.40
CA LYS A 230 3.50 15.20 29.38
C LYS A 230 3.08 15.92 28.10
N ALA A 231 3.89 15.90 27.05
CA ALA A 231 3.54 16.51 25.78
C ALA A 231 2.29 15.84 25.19
N LYS A 232 1.44 16.63 24.54
CA LYS A 232 0.29 16.11 23.80
C LYS A 232 0.77 15.54 22.47
N ALA A 233 0.36 14.32 22.11
CA ALA A 233 0.67 13.72 20.81
C ALA A 233 0.36 14.65 19.62
N SER A 234 -0.77 15.36 19.67
CA SER A 234 -1.15 16.35 18.65
C SER A 234 -0.13 17.48 18.46
N SER A 235 0.59 17.87 19.51
CA SER A 235 1.64 18.89 19.45
C SER A 235 2.88 18.36 18.73
N VAL A 236 3.31 17.14 19.07
CA VAL A 236 4.47 16.48 18.44
C VAL A 236 4.21 16.27 16.95
N LEU A 237 3.03 15.75 16.60
CA LEU A 237 2.62 15.57 15.19
C LEU A 237 2.52 16.90 14.44
N SER A 238 2.01 17.94 15.08
CA SER A 238 1.96 19.30 14.51
C SER A 238 3.35 19.82 14.16
N GLN A 239 4.30 19.69 15.10
CA GLN A 239 5.69 20.12 14.92
C GLN A 239 6.36 19.31 13.80
N ALA A 240 6.17 18.00 13.77
CA ALA A 240 6.73 17.14 12.73
C ALA A 240 6.19 17.47 11.34
N VAL A 241 4.87 17.65 11.19
CA VAL A 241 4.28 18.00 9.88
C VAL A 241 4.72 19.38 9.41
N LYS A 242 4.82 20.35 10.34
CA LYS A 242 5.34 21.69 10.02
C LYS A 242 6.80 21.63 9.56
N ARG A 243 7.66 20.96 10.33
CA ARG A 243 9.08 20.75 10.00
C ARG A 243 9.24 20.02 8.66
N GLY A 244 8.48 18.94 8.45
CA GLY A 244 8.51 18.18 7.20
C GLY A 244 8.12 19.01 5.98
N LYS A 245 7.16 19.93 6.13
CA LYS A 245 6.77 20.88 5.09
C LYS A 245 7.86 21.91 4.80
N GLU A 246 8.51 22.44 5.83
CA GLU A 246 9.60 23.42 5.71
C GLU A 246 10.87 22.81 5.10
N GLU A 247 11.21 21.58 5.49
CA GLU A 247 12.39 20.85 5.01
C GLU A 247 12.15 20.10 3.69
N GLY A 248 10.93 20.17 3.13
CA GLY A 248 10.56 19.53 1.87
C GLY A 248 10.71 18.01 1.89
N VAL A 249 10.36 17.34 3.00
CA VAL A 249 10.40 15.87 3.08
C VAL A 249 9.28 15.25 2.25
N ASP A 250 9.47 13.99 1.84
CA ASP A 250 8.48 13.28 1.04
C ASP A 250 7.35 12.74 1.91
N VAL A 251 7.70 12.15 3.07
CA VAL A 251 6.75 11.49 3.96
C VAL A 251 7.04 11.84 5.42
N VAL A 252 5.98 12.16 6.17
CA VAL A 252 5.99 12.23 7.62
C VAL A 252 5.26 11.00 8.17
N LEU A 253 5.96 10.15 8.94
CA LEU A 253 5.39 8.97 9.58
C LEU A 253 5.15 9.26 11.06
N CYS A 254 3.88 9.22 11.46
CA CYS A 254 3.45 9.58 12.81
C CYS A 254 3.10 8.32 13.61
N ASP A 255 3.86 8.05 14.67
CA ASP A 255 3.43 7.10 15.69
C ASP A 255 2.33 7.73 16.54
N THR A 256 1.48 6.92 17.15
CA THR A 256 0.40 7.41 18.02
C THR A 256 0.27 6.57 19.28
N SER A 257 -0.25 7.19 20.33
CA SER A 257 -0.50 6.53 21.61
C SER A 257 -1.29 5.24 21.44
N GLY A 258 -0.78 4.16 22.01
CA GLY A 258 -1.50 2.90 22.14
C GLY A 258 -2.15 2.73 23.51
N ARG A 259 -3.37 2.17 23.54
CA ARG A 259 -4.01 1.71 24.79
C ARG A 259 -4.44 0.25 24.68
N LEU A 260 -4.58 -0.43 25.83
CA LEU A 260 -4.99 -1.83 25.88
C LEU A 260 -6.40 -2.04 25.31
N HIS A 261 -7.29 -1.09 25.59
CA HIS A 261 -8.64 -1.06 25.05
C HIS A 261 -8.90 0.29 24.37
N THR A 262 -9.71 0.27 23.32
CA THR A 262 -10.27 1.49 22.73
C THR A 262 -11.12 2.18 23.81
N ASN A 263 -10.81 3.45 24.08
CA ASN A 263 -11.55 4.25 25.05
C ASN A 263 -11.75 5.66 24.53
N TYR A 264 -12.68 6.39 25.17
CA TYR A 264 -13.06 7.74 24.76
C TYR A 264 -11.86 8.69 24.63
N ASN A 265 -10.96 8.65 25.62
CA ASN A 265 -9.77 9.52 25.66
C ASN A 265 -8.82 9.25 24.49
N LEU A 266 -8.61 7.99 24.10
CA LEU A 266 -7.80 7.64 22.93
C LEU A 266 -8.44 8.18 21.64
N MET A 267 -9.76 8.06 21.52
CA MET A 267 -10.47 8.55 20.32
C MET A 267 -10.39 10.07 20.20
N GLU A 268 -10.57 10.81 21.30
CA GLU A 268 -10.39 12.27 21.31
C GLU A 268 -8.95 12.67 20.95
N GLU A 269 -7.96 11.95 21.47
CA GLU A 269 -6.55 12.19 21.18
C GLU A 269 -6.24 12.01 19.68
N LEU A 270 -6.73 10.93 19.07
CA LEU A 270 -6.57 10.67 17.63
C LEU A 270 -7.31 11.71 16.77
N VAL A 271 -8.51 12.11 17.16
CA VAL A 271 -9.27 13.19 16.48
C VAL A 271 -8.52 14.52 16.57
N ALA A 272 -7.95 14.85 17.73
CA ALA A 272 -7.15 16.05 17.91
C ALA A 272 -5.86 16.04 17.07
N CYS A 273 -5.19 14.88 16.98
CA CYS A 273 -4.04 14.69 16.10
C CYS A 273 -4.41 14.95 14.64
N LYS A 274 -5.45 14.25 14.13
CA LYS A 274 -5.95 14.41 12.77
C LYS A 274 -6.31 15.86 12.46
N LYS A 275 -7.09 16.52 13.33
CA LYS A 275 -7.49 17.91 13.16
C LYS A 275 -6.30 18.87 13.06
N THR A 276 -5.27 18.64 13.86
CA THR A 276 -4.10 19.54 13.91
C THR A 276 -3.23 19.38 12.66
N ILE A 277 -2.98 18.15 12.20
CA ILE A 277 -2.20 17.93 10.97
C ILE A 277 -2.92 18.43 9.72
N SER A 278 -4.25 18.26 9.64
CA SER A 278 -5.07 18.75 8.53
C SER A 278 -5.02 20.27 8.36
N LYS A 279 -4.79 21.03 9.45
CA LYS A 279 -4.64 22.48 9.39
C LYS A 279 -3.34 22.92 8.72
N ILE A 280 -2.29 22.10 8.80
CA ILE A 280 -0.95 22.42 8.27
C ILE A 280 -0.83 21.98 6.80
N VAL A 281 -1.32 20.76 6.53
CA VAL A 281 -1.35 20.15 5.20
C VAL A 281 -2.81 19.75 4.89
N PRO A 282 -3.51 20.51 4.04
CA PRO A 282 -4.88 20.19 3.64
C PRO A 282 -4.96 18.79 3.02
N GLY A 283 -5.84 17.94 3.55
CA GLY A 283 -5.99 16.55 3.14
C GLY A 283 -5.17 15.53 3.94
N ALA A 284 -4.30 15.98 4.86
CA ALA A 284 -3.63 15.08 5.80
C ALA A 284 -4.60 14.57 6.89
N PRO A 285 -4.41 13.35 7.44
CA PRO A 285 -3.47 12.35 6.98
C PRO A 285 -3.93 11.71 5.67
N ASN A 286 -2.97 11.34 4.83
CA ASN A 286 -3.23 10.59 3.60
C ASN A 286 -3.67 9.16 3.90
N VAL A 287 -3.09 8.57 4.94
CA VAL A 287 -3.37 7.21 5.42
C VAL A 287 -3.38 7.22 6.95
N SER A 288 -4.37 6.56 7.56
CA SER A 288 -4.52 6.38 9.01
C SER A 288 -4.98 4.98 9.35
#